data_AF-A0A950CM11-F1
#
_entry.id   AF-A0A950CM11-F1
#
_cell.length_a   1.000
_cell.length_b   1.000
_cell.length_c   1.000
_cell.angle_alpha   90.00
_cell.angle_beta   90.00
_cell.angle_gamma   90.00
#
_symmetry.space_group_name_H-M   'P 1'
#
loop_
_entity.id
_entity.type
_entity.pdbx_description
1 polymer ?
#
loop_
_entity_poly.entity_id
_entity_poly.type
_entity_poly.pdbx_seq_one_letter_code
_entity_poly.pdbx_strand_id
1 'polypeptide(L)' 'LFEAFQGSTRTGSVGLGLAIVAELVRAHGGEVRLVEGTIGATFRLSIPDRAVDLDTRRGERARA' A
#
# COMPACT_ATOMS: atom_id res chain seq x y z
N LEU A 1 -4.75 7.34 -6.33
CA LEU A 1 -3.83 6.28 -6.80
C LEU A 1 -2.45 6.63 -6.27
N PHE A 2 -1.73 5.71 -5.63
CA PHE A 2 -0.32 5.94 -5.29
C PHE A 2 0.53 5.57 -6.50
N GLU A 3 1.20 6.55 -7.12
CA GLU A 3 2.22 6.27 -8.12
C GLU A 3 3.45 5.67 -7.43
N ALA A 4 3.88 4.50 -7.91
CA ALA A 4 5.25 4.07 -7.70
C ALA A 4 6.17 5.01 -8.51
N PHE A 5 7.38 5.26 -8.01
CA PHE A 5 8.46 6.00 -8.68
C PHE A 5 8.57 7.52 -8.45
N GLN A 6 8.15 8.04 -7.29
CA GLN A 6 8.77 9.27 -6.76
C GLN A 6 9.81 8.90 -5.72
N GLY A 7 11.08 8.98 -6.14
CA GLY A 7 12.25 8.40 -5.50
C GLY A 7 12.40 8.75 -4.02
N SER A 8 12.66 7.74 -3.20
CA SER A 8 13.27 7.91 -1.90
C SER A 8 14.62 8.61 -2.10
N THR A 9 14.88 9.68 -1.36
CA THR A 9 16.08 10.53 -1.43
C THR A 9 17.37 9.82 -1.01
N ARG A 10 17.35 8.50 -0.81
CA ARG A 10 18.52 7.67 -0.55
C ARG A 10 19.06 7.09 -1.86
N THR A 11 20.25 7.54 -2.25
CA THR A 11 21.04 7.05 -3.39
C THR A 11 21.06 5.52 -3.39
N GLY A 12 20.42 4.89 -4.38
CA GLY A 12 20.36 3.43 -4.54
C GLY A 12 19.03 2.75 -4.16
N SER A 13 18.02 3.48 -3.68
CA SER A 13 16.68 2.90 -3.42
C SER A 13 15.68 3.20 -4.54
N VAL A 14 15.02 2.17 -5.07
CA VAL A 14 14.06 2.27 -6.21
C VAL A 14 12.71 2.90 -5.80
N GLY A 15 12.49 3.15 -4.49
CA GLY A 15 11.22 3.69 -4.00
C GLY A 15 10.06 2.67 -3.97
N LEU A 16 10.36 1.38 -4.01
CA LEU A 16 9.36 0.32 -4.15
C LEU A 16 8.61 -0.03 -2.84
N GLY A 17 9.19 0.26 -1.68
CA GLY A 17 8.65 -0.20 -0.39
C GLY A 17 7.21 0.25 -0.12
N LEU A 18 6.90 1.52 -0.36
CA LEU A 18 5.54 2.06 -0.17
C LEU A 18 4.56 1.54 -1.23
N ALA A 19 5.02 1.30 -2.46
CA ALA A 19 4.18 0.71 -3.50
C ALA A 19 3.78 -0.74 -3.16
N ILE A 20 4.72 -1.54 -2.63
CA ILE A 20 4.43 -2.90 -2.13
C ILE A 20 3.44 -2.84 -0.97
N VAL A 21 3.67 -1.97 0.02
CA VAL A 21 2.75 -1.79 1.15
C VAL A 21 1.35 -1.45 0.66
N ALA A 22 1.22 -0.52 -0.30
CA ALA A 22 -0.07 -0.12 -0.83
C ALA A 22 -0.80 -1.27 -1.55
N GLU A 23 -0.09 -2.10 -2.32
CA GLU A 23 -0.65 -3.30 -2.97
C GLU A 23 -1.12 -4.34 -1.93
N LEU A 24 -0.28 -4.62 -0.93
CA LEU A 24 -0.62 -5.59 0.12
C LEU A 24 -1.84 -5.14 0.91
N VAL A 25 -1.86 -3.88 1.35
CA VAL A 25 -2.97 -3.34 2.13
C VAL A 25 -4.27 -3.36 1.31
N ARG A 26 -4.23 -3.02 0.01
CA ARG A 26 -5.39 -3.15 -0.89
C ARG A 26 -5.88 -4.59 -1.03
N ALA A 27 -4.97 -5.57 -1.16
CA ALA A 27 -5.34 -6.98 -1.25
C ALA A 27 -6.13 -7.44 -0.02
N HIS A 28 -5.78 -6.91 1.16
CA HIS A 28 -6.48 -7.13 2.44
C HIS A 28 -7.74 -6.25 2.60
N GLY A 29 -8.20 -5.54 1.55
CA GLY A 29 -9.36 -4.66 1.63
C GLY A 29 -9.15 -3.41 2.48
N GLY A 30 -7.90 -3.08 2.79
CA GLY A 30 -7.52 -1.92 3.58
C GLY A 30 -7.06 -0.74 2.73
N GLU A 31 -6.55 0.29 3.41
CA GLU A 31 -5.92 1.46 2.79
C GLU A 31 -4.70 1.97 3.54
N VAL A 32 -3.81 2.65 2.82
CA VAL A 32 -2.66 3.39 3.38
C VAL A 32 -2.80 4.86 3.03
N ARG A 33 -2.55 5.76 4.00
CA ARG A 33 -2.58 7.22 3.80
C ARG A 33 -1.43 7.89 4.53
N LEU A 34 -0.91 8.97 3.96
CA LEU A 34 -0.03 9.89 4.68
C LEU A 34 -0.89 10.72 5.65
N VAL A 35 -0.47 10.81 6.90
CA VAL A 35 -1.08 11.70 7.89
C VAL A 35 -0.31 13.02 7.87
N GLU A 36 -1.04 14.13 7.80
CA GLU A 36 -0.45 15.47 7.87
C GLU A 36 0.25 15.67 9.22
N GLY A 37 1.46 16.24 9.18
CA GLY A 37 2.29 16.47 10.34
C GLY A 37 3.45 17.40 10.01
N THR A 38 4.07 17.97 11.04
CA THR A 38 5.10 18.99 10.89
C THR A 38 6.52 18.43 10.79
N ILE A 39 6.80 17.29 11.43
CA ILE A 39 8.13 16.68 11.47
C ILE A 39 8.03 15.19 11.15
N GLY A 40 8.81 14.73 10.18
CA GLY A 40 8.84 13.33 9.75
C GLY A 40 7.67 12.94 8.84
N ALA A 41 7.45 11.64 8.70
CA ALA A 41 6.36 11.09 7.90
C ALA A 41 5.63 10.01 8.70
N THR A 42 4.31 10.15 8.84
CA THR A 42 3.45 9.14 9.48
C THR A 42 2.52 8.55 8.44
N PHE A 43 2.64 7.25 8.20
CA PHE A 43 1.72 6.50 7.35
C PHE A 43 0.74 5.74 8.23
N ARG A 44 -0.55 5.97 8.00
CA ARG A 44 -1.63 5.24 8.67
C ARG A 44 -2.14 4.16 7.73
N LEU A 45 -2.17 2.94 8.24
CA LEU A 45 -2.72 1.77 7.56
C LEU A 45 -4.00 1.37 8.30
N SER A 46 -5.05 1.07 7.55
CA SER A 46 -6.31 0.55 8.07
C SER A 46 -6.62 -0.75 7.36
N ILE A 47 -6.94 -1.81 8.10
CA ILE A 47 -7.31 -3.13 7.56
C ILE A 47 -8.62 -3.55 8.26
N PRO A 48 -9.60 -4.13 7.54
CA PRO A 48 -10.79 -4.72 8.16
C PRO A 48 -10.42 -5.80 9.18
N ASP A 49 -11.09 -5.80 10.34
CA ASP A 49 -10.87 -6.81 11.39
C ASP A 49 -11.37 -8.21 10.98
N ARG A 50 -12.31 -8.26 10.02
CA ARG A 50 -12.72 -9.52 9.39
C ARG A 50 -11.73 -9.91 8.30
N ALA A 51 -11.17 -11.11 8.41
CA ALA A 51 -10.29 -11.67 7.39
C ALA A 51 -10.96 -11.64 6.00
N VAL A 52 -10.21 -11.15 5.02
CA VAL A 52 -10.60 -11.18 3.61
C VAL A 52 -10.22 -12.54 3.02
N ASP A 53 -11.12 -13.12 2.23
CA ASP A 53 -10.80 -14.30 1.42
C ASP A 53 -9.91 -13.88 0.24
N LEU A 54 -8.63 -14.20 0.34
CA LEU A 54 -7.62 -13.86 -0.66
C LEU A 54 -7.72 -14.74 -1.92
N ASP A 55 -8.31 -15.94 -1.83
CA ASP A 55 -8.46 -16.83 -2.98
C ASP A 55 -9.55 -16.33 -3.92
N THR A 56 -10.67 -15.89 -3.35
CA THR A 56 -11.73 -15.20 -4.09
C THR A 56 -11.16 -13.95 -4.80
N ARG A 57 -10.41 -13.11 -4.08
CA ARG A 57 -9.78 -11.88 -4.60
C ARG A 57 -8.77 -12.15 -5.72
N ARG A 58 -8.01 -13.24 -5.63
CA ARG A 58 -7.04 -13.64 -6.67
C ARG A 58 -7.75 -14.01 -7.97
N GLY A 59 -8.87 -14.71 -7.87
CA GLY A 59 -9.70 -15.07 -9.03
C GLY A 59 -10.25 -13.85 -9.77
N GLU A 60 -10.64 -12.80 -9.05
CA GLU A 60 -11.11 -11.54 -9.63
C GLU A 60 -10.00 -10.81 -10.40
N ARG A 61 -8.78 -10.73 -9.84
CA ARG A 61 -7.64 -10.07 -10.50
C ARG A 61 -7.16 -10.80 -11.76
N ALA A 62 -7.28 -12.12 -11.81
CA ALA A 62 -6.89 -12.90 -13.00
C ALA A 62 -7.88 -12.75 -14.17
N ARG A 63 -9.07 -12.20 -13.92
CA ARG A 63 -10.14 -12.02 -14.92
C ARG A 63 -10.25 -10.59 -15.45
N ALA A 64 -9.58 -9.63 -14.80
CA ALA A 64 -9.53 -8.22 -15.19
C ALA A 64 -8.30 -7.96 -16.07
#